data_AF-A0A8K0JVJ5-F1
#
_entry.id   AF-A0A8K0JVJ5-F1
#
_cell.length_a   1.000
_cell.length_b   1.000
_cell.length_c   1.000
_cell.angle_alpha   90.00
_cell.angle_beta   90.00
_cell.angle_gamma   90.00
#
_symmetry.space_group_name_H-M   'P 1'
#
loop_
_entity.id
_entity.type
_entity.pdbx_description
1 polymer ?
#
loop_
_entity_poly.entity_id
_entity_poly.type
_entity_poly.pdbx_seq_one_letter_code
_entity_poly.pdbx_strand_id
1 'polypeptide(L)'
;MYFCLLGFAKIERKHFNFSESEIREAVQHALRVSREGSCKIPRPRVVQVKSIYPHPSKTYIPHCTILHQCGDDTGCCRHESLSCVPISTHRVELHFYVSTDAVL
;
A
#
# COMPACT_ATOMS: atom_id res chain seq x y z
N MET A 1 21.74 6.57 -1.19
CA MET A 1 20.93 6.05 -2.31
C MET A 1 20.29 4.75 -1.83
N TYR A 2 19.01 4.77 -1.47
CA TYR A 2 18.31 3.56 -0.99
C TYR A 2 17.78 2.81 -2.21
N PHE A 3 18.44 1.72 -2.58
CA PHE A 3 17.96 0.83 -3.63
C PHE A 3 17.01 -0.20 -3.02
N CYS A 4 15.74 -0.12 -3.38
CA CYS A 4 14.81 -1.22 -3.17
C CYS A 4 14.87 -2.11 -4.41
N LEU A 5 15.33 -3.35 -4.27
CA LEU A 5 15.32 -4.30 -5.38
C LEU A 5 13.84 -4.54 -5.77
N LEU A 6 13.48 -4.15 -6.98
CA LEU A 6 12.16 -4.43 -7.53
C LEU A 6 12.07 -5.92 -7.84
N GLY A 7 11.22 -6.65 -7.11
CA GLY A 7 10.77 -7.96 -7.54
C GLY A 7 9.88 -7.80 -8.76
N PHE A 8 10.32 -8.26 -9.92
CA PHE A 8 9.47 -8.29 -11.12
C PHE A 8 8.56 -9.53 -11.06
N ALA A 9 7.25 -9.32 -11.11
CA ALA A 9 6.30 -10.39 -11.36
C ALA A 9 6.02 -10.47 -12.87
N LYS A 10 6.24 -11.64 -13.49
CA LYS A 10 5.84 -11.88 -14.88
C LYS A 10 4.36 -12.25 -14.89
N ILE A 11 3.51 -11.40 -15.47
CA ILE A 11 2.08 -11.69 -15.65
C ILE A 11 1.90 -12.24 -17.07
N GLU A 12 1.70 -13.55 -17.22
CA GLU A 12 1.40 -14.17 -18.51
C GLU A 12 -0.11 -14.38 -18.69
N ARG A 13 -0.69 -13.80 -19.75
CA ARG A 13 -2.05 -14.14 -20.19
C ARG A 13 -1.96 -15.31 -21.16
N LYS A 14 -2.32 -16.52 -20.72
CA LYS A 14 -2.50 -17.66 -21.63
C LYS A 14 -3.95 -17.75 -22.09
N HIS A 15 -4.15 -17.60 -23.40
CA HIS A 15 -5.43 -17.86 -24.04
C HIS A 15 -5.48 -19.34 -24.45
N PHE A 16 -6.43 -20.08 -23.85
CA PHE A 16 -6.96 -21.36 -24.35
C PHE A 16 -5.96 -22.52 -24.56
N ASN A 17 -5.15 -22.86 -23.55
CA ASN A 17 -4.63 -24.22 -23.26
C ASN A 17 -3.71 -24.13 -22.03
N PHE A 18 -4.25 -24.38 -20.83
CA PHE A 18 -3.44 -24.43 -19.62
C PHE A 18 -3.00 -25.86 -19.36
N SER A 19 -1.72 -26.06 -19.05
CA SER A 19 -1.22 -27.31 -18.51
C SER A 19 -1.69 -27.50 -17.06
N GLU A 20 -1.69 -28.74 -16.56
CA GLU A 20 -2.04 -29.03 -15.17
C GLU A 20 -1.17 -28.26 -14.17
N SER A 21 0.13 -28.07 -14.48
CA SER A 21 1.04 -27.29 -13.63
C SER A 21 0.64 -25.82 -13.58
N GLU A 22 0.26 -25.23 -14.71
CA GLU A 22 -0.14 -23.83 -14.79
C GLU A 22 -1.46 -23.57 -14.06
N ILE A 23 -2.42 -24.51 -14.17
CA ILE A 23 -3.66 -24.47 -13.39
C ILE A 23 -3.33 -24.48 -11.89
N ARG A 24 -2.44 -25.39 -11.46
CA ARG A 24 -2.05 -25.51 -10.06
C ARG A 24 -1.38 -24.22 -9.55
N GLU A 25 -0.48 -23.63 -10.32
CA GLU A 25 0.20 -22.38 -9.97
C GLU A 25 -0.79 -21.21 -9.88
N ALA A 26 -1.72 -21.09 -10.84
CA ALA A 26 -2.76 -20.07 -10.81
C ALA A 26 -3.67 -20.22 -9.57
N VAL A 27 -4.08 -21.44 -9.23
CA VAL A 27 -4.86 -21.73 -8.03
C VAL A 27 -4.09 -21.39 -6.76
N GLN A 28 -2.81 -21.79 -6.66
CA GLN A 28 -1.96 -21.46 -5.52
C GLN A 28 -1.80 -19.95 -5.36
N HIS A 29 -1.59 -19.23 -6.46
CA HIS A 29 -1.51 -17.78 -6.45
C HIS A 29 -2.83 -17.14 -5.98
N ALA A 30 -3.97 -17.58 -6.51
CA ALA A 30 -5.29 -17.09 -6.09
C ALA A 30 -5.56 -17.34 -4.60
N LEU A 31 -5.17 -18.51 -4.07
CA LEU A 31 -5.25 -18.82 -2.64
C LEU A 31 -4.36 -17.90 -1.81
N ARG A 32 -3.15 -17.60 -2.27
CA ARG A 32 -2.25 -16.67 -1.61
C ARG A 32 -2.83 -15.25 -1.58
N VAL A 33 -3.31 -14.72 -2.70
CA VAL A 33 -3.95 -13.40 -2.76
C VAL A 33 -5.18 -13.35 -1.85
N SER A 34 -5.99 -14.41 -1.82
CA SER A 34 -7.14 -14.49 -0.91
C SER A 34 -6.73 -14.45 0.57
N ARG A 35 -5.65 -15.16 0.95
CA ARG A 35 -5.17 -15.21 2.35
C ARG A 35 -4.44 -13.94 2.77
N GLU A 36 -3.53 -13.45 1.93
CA GLU A 36 -2.59 -12.38 2.27
C GLU A 36 -3.03 -11.02 1.74
N GLY A 37 -3.69 -10.98 0.59
CA GLY A 37 -4.06 -9.75 -0.12
C GLY A 37 -5.51 -9.32 0.06
N SER A 38 -6.35 -10.03 0.83
CA SER A 38 -7.75 -9.64 1.01
C SER A 38 -7.91 -8.24 1.62
N CYS A 39 -8.86 -7.45 1.09
CA CYS A 39 -9.29 -6.18 1.69
C CYS A 39 -10.01 -6.40 3.05
N LYS A 40 -9.23 -6.56 4.11
CA LYS A 40 -9.74 -6.81 5.49
C LYS A 40 -8.89 -6.16 6.57
N ILE A 41 -7.58 -6.13 6.38
CA ILE A 41 -6.61 -5.64 7.36
C ILE A 41 -5.93 -4.40 6.77
N PRO A 42 -6.08 -3.21 7.39
CA PRO A 42 -5.32 -2.02 7.00
C PRO A 42 -3.82 -2.32 6.96
N ARG A 43 -3.14 -1.93 5.88
CA ARG A 43 -1.71 -2.21 5.68
C ARG A 43 -0.86 -0.96 5.95
N PRO A 44 0.38 -1.12 6.45
CA PRO A 44 1.26 0.01 6.67
C PRO A 44 1.63 0.66 5.33
N ARG A 45 1.42 1.97 5.23
CA ARG A 45 1.85 2.82 4.12
C ARG A 45 2.73 3.93 4.64
N VAL A 46 3.83 4.20 3.95
CA VAL A 46 4.64 5.39 4.18
C VAL A 46 3.94 6.56 3.52
N VAL A 47 3.57 7.56 4.32
CA VAL A 47 2.88 8.76 3.87
C VAL A 47 3.72 9.98 4.17
N GLN A 48 3.82 10.91 3.23
CA GLN A 48 4.51 12.17 3.47
C GLN A 48 3.70 13.04 4.42
N VAL A 49 4.32 13.56 5.48
CA VAL A 49 3.60 14.40 6.46
C VAL A 49 3.03 15.64 5.78
N LYS A 50 3.79 16.25 4.86
CA LYS A 50 3.36 17.44 4.10
C LYS A 50 2.17 17.18 3.16
N SER A 51 1.89 15.95 2.76
CA SER A 51 0.70 15.66 1.94
C SER A 51 -0.60 15.67 2.76
N ILE A 52 -0.50 15.46 4.08
CA ILE A 52 -1.63 15.50 5.00
C ILE A 52 -1.72 16.85 5.71
N TYR A 53 -0.58 17.40 6.14
CA TYR A 53 -0.45 18.66 6.86
C TYR A 53 0.48 19.64 6.11
N PRO A 54 0.01 20.18 4.97
CA PRO A 54 0.80 21.09 4.16
C PRO A 54 1.12 22.36 4.92
N HIS A 55 2.39 22.77 4.90
CA HIS A 55 2.82 24.03 5.49
C HIS A 55 4.07 24.55 4.77
N PRO A 56 4.11 25.85 4.38
CA PRO A 56 5.19 26.38 3.54
C PRO A 56 6.54 26.46 4.25
N SER A 57 6.56 26.83 5.54
CA SER A 57 7.79 27.08 6.31
C SER A 57 8.10 26.05 7.40
N LYS A 58 7.39 24.91 7.44
CA LYS A 58 7.64 23.85 8.42
C LYS A 58 8.30 22.66 7.76
N THR A 59 9.32 22.15 8.44
CA THR A 59 9.99 20.90 8.10
C THR A 59 9.79 19.92 9.25
N TYR A 60 9.12 18.81 8.96
CA TYR A 60 8.82 17.74 9.91
C TYR A 60 9.96 16.71 9.89
N ILE A 61 10.39 16.25 11.06
CA ILE A 61 11.38 15.19 11.21
C ILE A 61 10.76 14.06 12.05
N PRO A 62 10.61 12.84 11.49
CA PRO A 62 10.81 12.49 10.07
C PRO A 62 9.81 13.21 9.13
N HIS A 63 10.17 13.35 7.84
CA HIS A 63 9.31 14.01 6.83
C HIS A 63 8.18 13.11 6.32
N CYS A 64 8.19 11.84 6.71
CA CYS A 64 7.19 10.83 6.43
C CYS A 64 6.80 10.11 7.72
N THR A 65 5.66 9.43 7.68
CA THR A 65 5.17 8.59 8.76
C THR A 65 4.56 7.30 8.22
N ILE A 66 4.38 6.31 9.08
CA ILE A 66 3.72 5.05 8.74
C ILE A 66 2.30 5.10 9.30
N LEU A 67 1.31 4.97 8.42
CA LEU A 67 -0.10 4.84 8.79
C LEU A 67 -0.66 3.53 8.25
N HIS A 68 -1.58 2.92 8.99
CA HIS A 68 -2.31 1.76 8.51
C HIS A 68 -3.53 2.21 7.71
N GLN A 69 -3.58 1.88 6.42
CA GLN A 69 -4.61 2.34 5.50
C GLN A 69 -5.17 1.17 4.68
N CYS A 70 -6.44 1.30 4.28
CA CYS A 70 -7.02 0.50 3.22
C CYS A 70 -6.79 1.20 1.88
N GLY A 71 -6.62 0.43 0.80
CA GLY A 71 -6.50 0.95 -0.56
C GLY A 71 -6.31 -0.18 -1.55
N ASP A 72 -6.65 0.06 -2.81
CA ASP A 72 -6.59 -0.93 -3.91
C ASP A 72 -5.16 -1.43 -4.16
N ASP A 73 -4.15 -0.66 -3.77
CA ASP A 73 -2.73 -1.03 -3.83
C ASP A 73 -2.27 -1.93 -2.65
N THR A 74 -3.11 -2.08 -1.64
CA THR A 74 -2.81 -2.83 -0.41
C THR A 74 -3.80 -3.96 -0.10
N GLY A 75 -4.94 -3.99 -0.80
CA GLY A 75 -5.99 -4.98 -0.65
C GLY A 75 -6.73 -5.24 -1.96
N CYS A 76 -7.11 -6.50 -2.17
CA CYS A 76 -7.83 -6.99 -3.32
C CYS A 76 -9.28 -7.32 -2.94
N CYS A 77 -10.21 -6.86 -3.77
CA CYS A 77 -11.64 -7.13 -3.66
C CYS A 77 -12.02 -8.37 -4.46
N ARG A 78 -13.24 -8.90 -4.23
CA ARG A 78 -13.77 -10.04 -5.00
C ARG A 78 -14.10 -9.68 -6.46
N HIS A 79 -14.35 -8.41 -6.73
CA HIS A 79 -14.69 -7.88 -8.05
C HIS A 79 -13.86 -6.63 -8.33
N GLU A 80 -13.43 -6.47 -9.57
CA GLU A 80 -12.62 -5.33 -10.03
C GLU A 80 -13.38 -4.00 -9.97
N SER A 81 -14.72 -4.03 -9.96
CA SER A 81 -15.55 -2.84 -9.81
C SER A 81 -15.64 -2.30 -8.39
N LEU A 82 -15.02 -2.97 -7.40
CA LEU A 82 -15.06 -2.59 -5.99
C LEU A 82 -13.71 -2.05 -5.54
N SER A 83 -13.74 -0.93 -4.82
CA SER A 83 -12.54 -0.38 -4.18
C SER A 83 -12.45 -0.73 -2.70
N CYS A 84 -11.23 -1.00 -2.25
CA CYS A 84 -10.87 -1.28 -0.87
C CYS A 84 -10.78 0.02 -0.07
N VAL A 85 -11.84 0.32 0.70
CA VAL A 85 -11.97 1.56 1.49
C VAL A 85 -12.14 1.25 2.99
N PRO A 86 -11.75 2.17 3.89
CA PRO A 86 -11.95 1.97 5.32
C PRO A 86 -13.42 2.02 5.71
N ILE A 87 -13.89 1.07 6.52
CA ILE A 87 -15.25 1.04 7.07
C ILE A 87 -15.34 1.89 8.35
N SER A 88 -14.23 1.97 9.10
CA SER A 88 -14.09 2.82 10.27
C SER A 88 -12.66 3.35 10.34
N THR A 89 -12.48 4.49 10.99
CA THR A 89 -11.18 5.12 11.22
C THR A 89 -11.05 5.51 12.68
N HIS A 90 -9.82 5.55 13.16
CA HIS A 90 -9.48 6.09 14.47
C HIS A 90 -8.30 7.04 14.32
N ARG A 91 -8.25 8.02 15.21
CA ARG A 91 -7.17 8.99 15.24
C ARG A 91 -5.93 8.34 15.86
N VAL A 92 -4.80 8.44 15.17
CA VAL A 92 -3.49 8.05 15.68
C VAL A 92 -2.71 9.33 15.99
N GLU A 93 -2.26 9.47 17.23
CA GLU A 93 -1.45 10.62 17.64
C GLU A 93 0.03 10.27 17.51
N LEU A 94 0.75 11.08 16.75
CA LEU A 94 2.18 10.93 16.48
C LEU A 94 2.87 12.26 16.71
N HIS A 95 4.08 12.21 17.24
CA HIS A 95 4.87 13.39 17.55
C HIS A 95 5.99 13.55 16.52
N PHE A 96 6.20 14.80 16.09
CA PHE A 96 7.24 15.17 15.14
C PHE A 96 8.07 16.28 15.74
N TYR A 97 9.38 16.22 15.49
CA TYR A 97 10.18 17.43 15.62
C TYR A 97 9.85 18.35 14.44
N VAL A 98 9.64 19.64 14.71
CA VAL A 98 9.27 20.63 13.70
C VAL A 98 10.30 21.75 13.73
N SER A 99 11.02 21.90 12.63
CA SER A 99 11.84 23.09 12.39
C SER A 99 11.04 24.08 11.57
N THR A 100 11.05 25.35 11.98
CA THR A 100 10.61 26.45 11.13
C THR A 100 11.82 26.97 10.37
N ASP A 101 11.73 26.99 9.05
CA ASP A 101 12.69 27.72 8.23
C ASP A 101 12.38 29.21 8.44
N ALA A 102 12.93 29.78 9.51
CA ALA A 102 13.02 31.22 9.64
C ALA A 102 13.95 31.67 8.51
N VAL A 103 13.36 32.12 7.41
CA VAL A 103 14.06 32.90 6.39
C VAL A 103 14.60 34.13 7.11
N LEU A 104 15.90 34.12 7.41
CA LEU A 104 16.67 35.32 7.70
C LEU A 104 16.97 36.03 6.37
#